data_AF-A0A924PXC3-F1
#
_entry.id   AF-A0A924PXC3-F1
#
_cell.length_a   1.000
_cell.length_b   1.000
_cell.length_c   1.000
_cell.angle_alpha   90.00
_cell.angle_beta   90.00
_cell.angle_gamma   90.00
#
_symmetry.space_group_name_H-M   'P 1'
#
loop_
_entity.id
_entity.type
_entity.pdbx_description
1 polymer ?
#
loop_
_entity_poly.entity_id
_entity_poly.type
_entity_poly.pdbx_seq_one_letter_code
_entity_poly.pdbx_strand_id
1 'polypeptide(L)'
;MKGIIFNLMEEAVTSQFGANTWDDLLDAAGLDGAYTSLGNYADEQVFKLVAAASTALKLSPADVLRWFGRSAMPMMAERYPVFFEGHSTTRSFLVTLDVIIHPEVGKLYPDAQTPTFEF
;
A
#
# COMPACT_ATOMS: atom_id res chain seq x y z
N MET A 1 3.60 -7.50 6.82
CA MET A 1 3.42 -6.43 5.82
C MET A 1 4.78 -5.92 5.36
N LYS A 2 4.99 -5.78 4.04
CA LYS A 2 6.25 -5.24 3.49
C LYS A 2 6.32 -3.72 3.63
N GLY A 3 7.52 -3.20 3.88
CA GLY A 3 7.78 -1.77 4.10
C GLY A 3 7.37 -0.87 2.95
N ILE A 4 7.43 -1.37 1.71
CA ILE A 4 6.96 -0.63 0.52
C ILE A 4 5.52 -0.14 0.66
N ILE A 5 4.66 -0.88 1.37
CA ILE A 5 3.26 -0.49 1.63
C ILE A 5 3.19 0.73 2.55
N PHE A 6 4.06 0.81 3.56
CA PHE A 6 4.14 1.97 4.45
C PHE A 6 4.71 3.19 3.71
N ASN A 7 5.74 3.01 2.87
CA ASN A 7 6.28 4.11 2.08
C ASN A 7 5.23 4.68 1.09
N LEU A 8 4.42 3.81 0.48
CA LEU A 8 3.30 4.26 -0.36
C LEU A 8 2.23 4.99 0.44
N MET A 9 1.94 4.54 1.67
CA MET A 9 0.95 5.20 2.53
C MET A 9 1.44 6.58 2.99
N GLU A 10 2.70 6.68 3.41
CA GLU A 10 3.36 7.93 3.75
C GLU A 10 3.31 8.92 2.58
N GLU A 11 3.66 8.48 1.37
CA GLU A 11 3.63 9.32 0.18
C GLU A 11 2.19 9.75 -0.17
N ALA A 12 1.22 8.84 -0.08
CA ALA A 12 -0.19 9.13 -0.33
C ALA A 12 -0.77 10.15 0.65
N VAL A 13 -0.42 10.03 1.94
CA VAL A 13 -0.83 10.99 2.98
C VAL A 13 -0.13 12.32 2.78
N THR A 14 1.19 12.31 2.62
CA THR A 14 2.01 13.53 2.51
C THR A 14 1.64 14.35 1.28
N SER A 15 1.39 13.69 0.14
CA SER A 15 1.02 14.37 -1.11
C SER A 15 -0.36 15.04 -1.07
N GLN A 16 -1.32 14.47 -0.32
CA GLN A 16 -2.72 14.94 -0.31
C GLN A 16 -3.08 15.77 0.92
N PHE A 17 -2.45 15.50 2.07
CA PHE A 17 -2.78 16.11 3.35
C PHE A 17 -1.59 16.83 4.02
N GLY A 18 -0.38 16.65 3.48
CA GLY A 18 0.85 17.28 3.98
C GLY A 18 1.61 16.41 4.97
N ALA A 19 2.90 16.71 5.13
CA ALA A 19 3.82 15.93 5.97
C ALA A 19 3.39 15.86 7.44
N ASN A 20 2.90 16.96 8.00
CA ASN A 20 2.42 16.99 9.39
C ASN A 20 1.30 15.97 9.65
N THR A 21 0.43 15.71 8.65
CA THR A 21 -0.61 14.71 8.81
C THR A 21 -0.04 13.31 8.95
N TRP A 22 1.05 12.99 8.26
CA TRP A 22 1.71 11.69 8.43
C TRP A 22 2.27 11.53 9.85
N ASP A 23 2.92 12.55 10.39
CA ASP A 23 3.44 12.57 11.76
C ASP A 23 2.29 12.41 12.79
N ASP A 24 1.20 13.17 12.63
CA ASP A 24 0.02 13.07 13.50
C ASP A 24 -0.59 11.64 13.50
N LEU A 25 -0.58 10.96 12.34
CA LEU A 25 -1.07 9.58 12.23
C LEU A 25 -0.16 8.59 12.92
N LEU A 26 1.16 8.76 12.83
CA LEU A 26 2.14 7.93 13.52
C LEU A 26 2.01 8.06 15.03
N ASP A 27 1.89 9.29 15.53
CA ASP A 27 1.69 9.58 16.95
C ASP A 27 0.38 8.96 17.46
N ALA A 28 -0.73 9.14 16.72
CA ALA A 28 -2.02 8.55 17.08
C ALA A 28 -2.01 7.01 17.04
N ALA A 29 -1.21 6.41 16.15
CA ALA A 29 -1.03 4.97 16.04
C ALA A 29 -0.03 4.40 17.07
N GLY A 30 0.77 5.24 17.71
CA GLY A 30 1.88 4.83 18.59
C GLY A 30 2.96 4.06 17.82
N LEU A 31 3.41 4.59 16.68
CA LEU A 31 4.39 3.98 15.78
C LEU A 31 5.56 4.93 15.50
N ASP A 32 6.77 4.40 15.39
CA ASP A 32 7.99 5.20 15.17
C ASP A 32 8.17 5.69 13.71
N GLY A 33 7.42 5.14 12.75
CA GLY A 33 7.45 5.60 11.35
C GLY A 33 8.66 5.18 10.49
N ALA A 34 9.65 4.51 11.08
CA ALA A 34 10.88 4.14 10.37
C ALA A 34 10.71 2.88 9.49
N TYR A 35 10.26 3.06 8.25
CA TYR A 35 10.01 1.96 7.31
C TYR A 35 10.98 1.94 6.12
N THR A 36 11.85 0.93 6.07
CA THR A 36 12.60 0.58 4.86
C THR A 36 11.76 -0.28 3.92
N SER A 37 11.84 -0.06 2.60
CA SER A 37 10.98 -0.72 1.62
C SER A 37 11.08 -2.25 1.61
N LEU A 38 12.28 -2.81 1.83
CA LEU A 38 12.52 -4.26 1.91
C LEU A 38 12.16 -4.86 3.28
N GLY A 39 11.94 -4.01 4.30
CA GLY A 39 11.65 -4.44 5.66
C GLY A 39 10.33 -5.19 5.77
N ASN A 40 10.21 -5.99 6.83
CA ASN A 40 8.99 -6.74 7.16
C ASN A 40 8.49 -6.30 8.54
N TYR A 41 7.23 -5.87 8.59
CA TYR A 41 6.61 -5.29 9.78
C TYR A 41 5.29 -6.02 10.08
N ALA A 42 4.84 -5.99 11.33
CA ALA A 42 3.57 -6.62 11.71
C ALA A 42 2.39 -5.95 10.99
N ASP A 43 1.45 -6.75 10.48
CA ASP A 43 0.26 -6.25 9.77
C ASP A 43 -0.58 -5.30 10.65
N GLU A 44 -0.55 -5.52 11.96
CA GLU A 44 -1.21 -4.68 12.96
C GLU A 44 -0.80 -3.21 12.87
N GLN A 45 0.42 -2.90 12.41
CA GLN A 45 0.84 -1.51 12.23
C GLN A 45 0.06 -0.80 11.11
N VAL A 46 -0.26 -1.49 10.01
CA VAL A 46 -1.15 -0.92 8.96
C VAL A 46 -2.55 -0.72 9.51
N PHE A 47 -3.08 -1.66 10.29
CA PHE A 47 -4.41 -1.51 10.89
C PHE A 47 -4.47 -0.31 11.85
N LYS A 48 -3.42 -0.08 12.64
CA LYS A 48 -3.31 1.11 13.49
C LYS A 48 -3.29 2.41 12.69
N LEU A 49 -2.51 2.47 11.60
CA LEU A 49 -2.49 3.64 10.71
C LEU A 49 -3.84 3.89 10.04
N VAL A 50 -4.52 2.84 9.59
CA VAL A 50 -5.86 2.94 9.01
C VAL A 50 -6.87 3.44 10.05
N ALA A 51 -6.80 2.98 11.29
CA ALA A 51 -7.66 3.44 12.38
C ALA A 51 -7.40 4.92 12.74
N ALA A 52 -6.14 5.33 12.80
CA ALA A 52 -5.74 6.72 12.99
C ALA A 52 -6.27 7.61 11.86
N ALA A 53 -6.06 7.19 10.61
CA ALA A 53 -6.52 7.92 9.42
C ALA A 53 -8.04 8.00 9.34
N SER A 54 -8.75 6.93 9.72
CA SER A 54 -10.21 6.91 9.80
C SER A 54 -10.72 7.99 10.74
N THR A 55 -10.07 8.15 11.90
CA THR A 55 -10.43 9.19 12.88
C THR A 55 -10.09 10.59 12.37
N ALA A 56 -8.86 10.79 11.89
CA ALA A 56 -8.36 12.10 11.44
C ALA A 56 -9.13 12.64 10.22
N LEU A 57 -9.40 11.77 9.24
CA LEU A 57 -10.05 12.14 7.98
C LEU A 57 -11.58 12.02 8.04
N LYS A 58 -12.14 11.52 9.16
CA LYS A 58 -13.58 11.26 9.34
C LYS A 58 -14.14 10.34 8.25
N LEU A 59 -13.38 9.32 7.89
CA LEU A 59 -13.73 8.30 6.90
C LEU A 59 -13.90 6.95 7.59
N SER A 60 -14.71 6.05 7.02
CA SER A 60 -14.70 4.67 7.49
C SER A 60 -13.35 4.01 7.21
N PRO A 61 -12.90 3.00 7.98
CA PRO A 61 -11.67 2.25 7.67
C PRO A 61 -11.66 1.68 6.25
N ALA A 62 -12.81 1.24 5.75
CA ALA A 62 -12.97 0.76 4.39
C ALA A 62 -12.74 1.86 3.34
N ASP A 63 -13.20 3.09 3.61
CA ASP A 63 -13.00 4.22 2.70
C ASP A 63 -11.55 4.72 2.72
N VAL A 64 -10.88 4.66 3.87
CA VAL A 64 -9.43 4.90 3.97
C VAL A 64 -8.67 3.90 3.10
N LEU A 65 -8.96 2.61 3.21
CA LEU A 65 -8.30 1.57 2.39
C LEU A 65 -8.57 1.76 0.89
N ARG A 66 -9.81 2.12 0.52
CA ARG A 66 -10.16 2.41 -0.89
C ARG A 66 -9.41 3.62 -1.42
N TRP A 67 -9.33 4.68 -0.63
CA TRP A 67 -8.58 5.88 -0.96
C TRP A 67 -7.09 5.55 -1.12
N PHE A 68 -6.50 4.88 -0.13
CA PHE A 68 -5.10 4.49 -0.15
C PHE A 68 -4.77 3.65 -1.40
N GLY A 69 -5.58 2.62 -1.70
CA GLY A 69 -5.38 1.81 -2.90
C GLY A 69 -5.41 2.65 -4.18
N ARG A 70 -6.35 3.57 -4.33
CA ARG A 70 -6.43 4.48 -5.49
C ARG A 70 -5.21 5.39 -5.60
N SER A 71 -4.69 5.89 -4.48
CA SER A 71 -3.50 6.74 -4.44
C SER A 71 -2.21 5.96 -4.70
N ALA A 72 -2.13 4.71 -4.24
CA ALA A 72 -0.94 3.87 -4.38
C ALA A 72 -0.75 3.30 -5.79
N MET A 73 -1.84 3.01 -6.51
CA MET A 73 -1.77 2.43 -7.87
C MET A 73 -0.90 3.24 -8.86
N PRO A 74 -1.06 4.57 -9.03
CA PRO A 74 -0.20 5.33 -9.94
C PRO A 74 1.27 5.33 -9.48
N MET A 75 1.53 5.41 -8.18
CA MET A 75 2.90 5.34 -7.63
C MET A 75 3.55 3.99 -7.92
N MET A 76 2.78 2.89 -7.82
CA MET A 76 3.26 1.56 -8.19
C MET A 76 3.54 1.46 -9.70
N ALA A 77 2.69 2.05 -10.53
CA ALA A 77 2.89 2.07 -11.99
C ALA A 77 4.14 2.85 -12.39
N GLU A 78 4.45 3.95 -11.70
CA GLU A 78 5.68 4.72 -11.92
C GLU A 78 6.93 3.95 -11.47
N ARG A 79 6.87 3.29 -10.31
CA ARG A 79 8.01 2.54 -9.75
C ARG A 79 8.29 1.21 -10.47
N TYR A 80 7.25 0.56 -10.97
CA TYR A 80 7.34 -0.77 -11.58
C TYR A 80 6.62 -0.85 -12.94
N PRO A 81 6.97 0.01 -13.91
CA PRO A 81 6.22 0.15 -15.16
C PRO A 81 6.10 -1.16 -15.93
N VAL A 82 7.11 -2.04 -15.85
CA VAL A 82 7.13 -3.37 -16.49
C VAL A 82 5.93 -4.25 -16.15
N PHE A 83 5.29 -4.09 -14.98
CA PHE A 83 4.10 -4.86 -14.60
C PHE A 83 2.79 -4.22 -15.07
N PHE A 84 2.82 -2.98 -15.51
CA PHE A 84 1.64 -2.21 -15.94
C PHE A 84 1.60 -2.02 -17.46
N GLU A 85 2.76 -1.94 -18.10
CA GLU A 85 2.90 -1.87 -19.55
C GLU A 85 2.31 -3.09 -20.25
N GLY A 86 1.73 -2.89 -21.44
CA GLY A 86 1.13 -3.96 -22.23
C GLY A 86 -0.30 -4.33 -21.85
N HIS A 87 -0.84 -3.78 -20.75
CA HIS A 87 -2.24 -3.96 -20.36
C HIS A 87 -3.13 -2.85 -20.94
N SER A 88 -4.07 -3.22 -21.82
CA SER A 88 -5.03 -2.29 -22.43
C SER A 88 -6.35 -2.17 -21.66
N THR A 89 -6.59 -3.05 -20.69
CA THR A 89 -7.80 -3.06 -19.85
C THR A 89 -7.47 -3.43 -18.41
N THR A 90 -8.26 -2.97 -17.44
CA THR A 90 -8.13 -3.38 -16.04
C THR A 90 -8.21 -4.89 -15.88
N ARG A 91 -9.12 -5.56 -16.60
CA ARG A 91 -9.22 -7.04 -16.56
C ARG A 91 -7.92 -7.70 -17.01
N SER A 92 -7.29 -7.22 -18.08
CA SER A 92 -6.03 -7.80 -18.57
C SER A 92 -4.89 -7.72 -17.56
N PHE A 93 -4.89 -6.71 -16.68
CA PHE A 93 -3.94 -6.58 -15.57
C PHE A 93 -4.34 -7.47 -14.38
N LEU A 94 -5.62 -7.49 -14.00
CA LEU A 94 -6.06 -8.26 -12.83
C LEU A 94 -5.79 -9.77 -12.99
N VAL A 95 -6.00 -10.31 -14.19
CA VAL A 95 -5.72 -11.74 -14.45
C VAL A 95 -4.24 -12.10 -14.42
N THR A 96 -3.32 -11.13 -14.45
CA THR A 96 -1.87 -11.39 -14.31
C THR A 96 -1.36 -11.31 -12.88
N LEU A 97 -2.20 -10.89 -11.92
CA LEU A 97 -1.81 -10.78 -10.50
C LEU A 97 -1.30 -12.10 -9.94
N ASP A 98 -2.07 -13.18 -10.06
CA ASP A 98 -1.70 -14.46 -9.44
C ASP A 98 -0.68 -15.27 -10.25
N VAL A 99 -0.62 -15.07 -11.57
CA VAL A 99 0.21 -15.88 -12.47
C VAL A 99 1.54 -15.23 -12.83
N ILE A 100 1.67 -13.90 -12.68
CA ILE A 100 2.89 -13.16 -13.01
C ILE A 100 3.30 -12.26 -11.84
N ILE A 101 2.48 -11.27 -11.48
CA ILE A 101 2.93 -10.16 -10.62
C ILE A 101 3.24 -10.63 -9.19
N HIS A 102 2.32 -11.31 -8.51
CA HIS A 102 2.56 -11.85 -7.17
C HIS A 102 3.69 -12.90 -7.13
N PRO A 103 3.82 -13.81 -8.11
CA PRO A 103 4.99 -14.66 -8.22
C PRO A 103 6.32 -13.90 -8.36
N GLU A 104 6.39 -12.85 -9.19
CA GLU A 104 7.59 -12.02 -9.31
C GLU A 104 7.91 -11.28 -8.01
N VAL A 105 6.89 -10.77 -7.31
CA VAL A 105 7.04 -10.20 -5.96
C VAL A 105 7.59 -11.25 -4.99
N GLY A 106 7.07 -12.49 -5.01
CA GLY A 106 7.53 -13.58 -4.15
C GLY A 106 8.99 -13.98 -4.39
N LYS A 107 9.49 -13.88 -5.62
CA LYS A 107 10.92 -14.11 -5.93
C LYS A 107 11.84 -13.11 -5.26
N LEU A 108 11.44 -11.83 -5.22
CA LEU A 108 12.19 -10.76 -4.57
C LEU A 108 11.98 -10.77 -3.05
N TYR A 109 10.81 -11.22 -2.60
CA TYR A 109 10.37 -11.17 -1.22
C TYR A 109 9.73 -12.51 -0.83
N PRO A 110 10.54 -13.53 -0.43
CA PRO A 110 10.02 -14.85 -0.12
C PRO A 110 8.94 -14.87 0.98
N ASP A 111 9.04 -13.94 1.95
CA ASP A 111 8.06 -13.80 3.04
C ASP A 111 6.88 -12.87 2.71
N ALA A 112 6.71 -12.45 1.46
CA ALA A 112 5.57 -11.62 1.08
C ALA A 112 4.28 -12.44 1.12
N GLN A 113 3.31 -11.95 1.89
CA GLN A 113 1.95 -12.48 1.90
C GLN A 113 1.13 -11.67 0.90
N THR A 114 0.70 -12.32 -0.18
CA THR A 114 -0.12 -11.72 -1.23
C THR A 114 -1.50 -12.37 -1.24
N PRO A 115 -2.56 -11.62 -1.58
CA PRO A 115 -3.89 -12.22 -1.75
C PRO A 115 -3.93 -13.09 -3.01
N THR A 116 -4.86 -14.04 -3.03
CA THR A 116 -5.21 -14.84 -4.21
C THR A 116 -6.51 -14.31 -4.81
N PHE A 117 -6.57 -14.18 -6.13
CA PHE A 117 -7.78 -13.80 -6.84
C PHE A 117 -8.36 -14.99 -7.62
N GLU A 118 -9.68 -15.09 -7.66
CA GLU A 118 -10.42 -16.02 -8.49
C GLU A 118 -11.36 -15.20 -9.39
N PHE A 119 -11.36 -15.49 -10.70
CA PHE A 119 -12.05 -14.71 -11.74
C PHE A 119 -13.03 -15.53 -12.57
#